data_AF-A0A0D7F2J7-F1
#
_entry.id   AF-A0A0D7F2J7-F1
#
_cell.length_a   1.000
_cell.length_b   1.000
_cell.length_c   1.000
_cell.angle_alpha   90.00
_cell.angle_beta   90.00
_cell.angle_gamma   90.00
#
_symmetry.space_group_name_H-M   'P 1'
#
loop_
_entity.id
_entity.type
_entity.pdbx_description
1 polymer ?
#
loop_
_entity_poly.entity_id
_entity_poly.type
_entity_poly.pdbx_seq_one_letter_code
_entity_poly.pdbx_strand_id
1 'polypeptide(L)'
;MLVYYFRSRLGVDYNWDLQNYHLSSWTLLWRGGYFENISPGGLQSFLSPFVNGFAVAPYTAFGLTAGGWVIAMIHAVGFAISVSLLTFLPIRGTPVERFLTVVVAIYLTVTAAMPAGILGTSFEDNTIAVLLALAAWIALHGGFRQNFRRGILVAFVLSLAVSFKATACFFALAHGLAFYMVLISTTENRGGAIREFLLFGLCSVFFTLALSAPWMIEVYSQTGNPLFPFANNLFRSPFYYFSSFMDTQMLPKTFADFIAYPWTMAIGTAHTSEAPQTDSRYLIACIMLVVAGTWCTRSWMRGSLEKIDQATLFLAIYFLIAFLLWRTFSSVQRYFVFGDLLLAVLIVRVAAELPWRLMTPALLLVAGVHAMTVHFPEYGRRIPPGGIDQVLAEPPIVDDAFVILSEKPMGYAVGLFGASSRFTVIQPGAPGVDLDLSATGPFSGRVSKLIHAKFKDGVWIVLRRAPTDYVLGYLRKFDLSISSDCRDVETFAETLKLCRLATRSG
;
A
#
# COMPACT_ATOMS: atom_id res chain seq x y z
N MET A 1 -11.64 -6.70 -19.94
CA MET A 1 -10.68 -7.46 -20.78
C MET A 1 -9.23 -7.30 -20.32
N LEU A 2 -8.67 -6.10 -20.15
CA LEU A 2 -7.26 -5.94 -19.69
C LEU A 2 -7.02 -6.41 -18.25
N VAL A 3 -7.92 -6.08 -17.32
CA VAL A 3 -7.93 -6.65 -15.95
C VAL A 3 -7.99 -8.19 -15.98
N TYR A 4 -8.71 -8.74 -16.96
CA TYR A 4 -8.82 -10.19 -17.15
C TYR A 4 -7.50 -10.81 -17.61
N TYR A 5 -6.85 -10.18 -18.57
CA TYR A 5 -5.54 -10.59 -19.09
C TYR A 5 -4.45 -10.59 -18.00
N PHE A 6 -4.36 -9.52 -17.20
CA PHE A 6 -3.33 -9.42 -16.16
C PHE A 6 -3.52 -10.43 -15.04
N ARG A 7 -4.75 -10.61 -14.53
CA ARG A 7 -4.96 -11.51 -13.40
C ARG A 7 -4.92 -12.99 -13.79
N SER A 8 -5.41 -13.36 -14.97
CA SER A 8 -5.37 -14.77 -15.42
C SER A 8 -3.96 -15.31 -15.66
N ARG A 9 -2.99 -14.44 -15.93
CA ARG A 9 -1.58 -14.82 -16.18
C ARG A 9 -0.71 -14.85 -14.93
N LEU A 10 -1.02 -14.03 -13.92
CA LEU A 10 -0.16 -13.83 -12.76
C LEU A 10 -0.42 -14.82 -11.60
N GLY A 11 -1.57 -15.50 -11.57
CA GLY A 11 -1.93 -16.39 -10.46
C GLY A 11 -2.57 -15.67 -9.27
N VAL A 12 -2.71 -16.39 -8.15
CA VAL A 12 -3.32 -15.86 -6.93
C VAL A 12 -2.32 -15.07 -6.09
N ASP A 13 -2.87 -14.31 -5.15
CA ASP A 13 -2.09 -13.52 -4.22
C ASP A 13 -1.30 -14.41 -3.24
N TYR A 14 0.02 -14.27 -3.25
CA TYR A 14 0.95 -15.02 -2.39
C TYR A 14 2.03 -14.10 -1.82
N ASN A 15 1.71 -12.82 -1.66
CA ASN A 15 2.69 -11.84 -1.19
C ASN A 15 3.01 -12.01 0.32
N TRP A 16 4.14 -11.44 0.75
CA TRP A 16 4.61 -11.52 2.14
C TRP A 16 3.64 -10.85 3.13
N ASP A 17 3.04 -9.71 2.78
CA ASP A 17 2.11 -8.98 3.65
C ASP A 17 0.83 -9.79 3.92
N LEU A 18 0.30 -10.49 2.90
CA LEU A 18 -0.82 -11.44 3.05
C LEU A 18 -0.49 -12.53 4.07
N GLN A 19 0.68 -13.14 3.89
CA GLN A 19 1.14 -14.25 4.72
C GLN A 19 1.51 -13.79 6.14
N ASN A 20 1.92 -12.53 6.32
CA ASN A 20 2.40 -12.03 7.60
C ASN A 20 1.32 -11.37 8.45
N TYR A 21 0.53 -10.43 7.90
CA TYR A 21 -0.37 -9.63 8.73
C TYR A 21 -1.71 -9.26 8.11
N HIS A 22 -1.87 -9.14 6.78
CA HIS A 22 -3.18 -8.72 6.23
C HIS A 22 -4.30 -9.68 6.63
N LEU A 23 -4.08 -10.99 6.45
CA LEU A 23 -5.06 -12.02 6.83
C LEU A 23 -5.21 -12.10 8.35
N SER A 24 -4.10 -12.15 9.09
CA SER A 24 -4.12 -12.41 10.53
C SER A 24 -4.71 -11.23 11.31
N SER A 25 -4.34 -10.00 10.99
CA SER A 25 -4.86 -8.80 11.64
C SER A 25 -6.37 -8.66 11.43
N TRP A 26 -6.88 -8.83 10.21
CA TRP A 26 -8.33 -8.80 9.99
C TRP A 26 -9.05 -9.93 10.73
N THR A 27 -8.51 -11.15 10.65
CA THR A 27 -9.11 -12.34 11.28
C THR A 27 -9.21 -12.19 12.79
N LEU A 28 -8.16 -11.68 13.45
CA LEU A 28 -8.14 -11.43 14.89
C LEU A 28 -9.08 -10.29 15.30
N LEU A 29 -9.22 -9.26 14.46
CA LEU A 29 -10.17 -8.18 14.73
C LEU A 29 -11.60 -8.72 14.71
N TRP A 30 -11.95 -9.50 13.69
CA TRP A 30 -13.29 -10.05 13.50
C TRP A 30 -13.68 -11.08 14.56
N ARG A 31 -12.72 -11.93 14.97
CA ARG A 31 -12.94 -12.96 15.99
C ARG A 31 -12.92 -12.42 17.43
N GLY A 32 -12.43 -11.19 17.64
CA GLY A 32 -12.23 -10.60 18.96
C GLY A 32 -10.92 -11.04 19.63
N GLY A 33 -10.53 -10.34 20.70
CA GLY A 33 -9.31 -10.64 21.45
C GLY A 33 -8.01 -10.27 20.74
N TYR A 34 -8.02 -9.29 19.82
CA TYR A 34 -6.86 -8.92 18.99
C TYR A 34 -5.56 -8.81 19.81
N PHE A 35 -5.57 -7.99 20.87
CA PHE A 35 -4.39 -7.72 21.71
C PHE A 35 -4.15 -8.71 22.85
N GLU A 36 -4.98 -9.75 22.95
CA GLU A 36 -4.63 -10.93 23.76
C GLU A 36 -3.56 -11.78 23.06
N ASN A 37 -3.36 -11.55 21.76
CA ASN A 37 -2.28 -12.11 20.97
C ASN A 37 -1.02 -11.25 21.06
N ILE A 38 0.13 -11.90 21.04
CA ILE A 38 1.43 -11.26 21.12
C ILE A 38 1.98 -11.09 19.70
N SER A 39 1.50 -10.06 19.01
CA SER A 39 2.11 -9.55 17.79
C SER A 39 2.46 -10.64 16.74
N PRO A 40 1.49 -11.47 16.29
CA PRO A 40 1.77 -12.59 15.38
C PRO A 40 2.34 -12.18 14.01
N GLY A 41 2.13 -10.93 13.59
CA GLY A 41 2.76 -10.31 12.42
C GLY A 41 3.96 -9.43 12.76
N GLY A 42 4.41 -9.41 14.02
CA GLY A 42 5.40 -8.48 14.59
C GLY A 42 4.97 -7.02 14.52
N LEU A 43 5.87 -6.11 14.14
CA LEU A 43 5.59 -4.66 14.09
C LEU A 43 4.31 -4.34 13.32
N GLN A 44 4.02 -5.08 12.24
CA GLN A 44 2.83 -4.92 11.41
C GLN A 44 1.52 -5.24 12.13
N SER A 45 1.54 -5.99 13.24
CA SER A 45 0.35 -6.23 14.07
C SER A 45 -0.21 -4.96 14.71
N PHE A 46 0.55 -3.86 14.75
CA PHE A 46 0.08 -2.58 15.29
C PHE A 46 -0.45 -1.64 14.21
N LEU A 47 -0.36 -2.02 12.93
CA LEU A 47 -1.03 -1.30 11.84
C LEU A 47 -2.54 -1.47 11.93
N SER A 48 -3.27 -0.48 11.44
CA SER A 48 -4.74 -0.51 11.42
C SER A 48 -5.24 -1.67 10.55
N PRO A 49 -6.05 -2.60 11.09
CA PRO A 49 -6.55 -3.75 10.34
C PRO A 49 -7.70 -3.40 9.39
N PHE A 50 -8.30 -2.21 9.49
CA PHE A 50 -9.60 -1.93 8.84
C PHE A 50 -9.55 -2.05 7.32
N VAL A 51 -8.49 -1.56 6.68
CA VAL A 51 -8.35 -1.60 5.22
C VAL A 51 -8.09 -3.03 4.70
N ASN A 52 -7.53 -3.91 5.54
CA ASN A 52 -7.35 -5.32 5.20
C ASN A 52 -8.68 -6.04 4.94
N GLY A 53 -9.78 -5.56 5.53
CA GLY A 53 -11.12 -6.10 5.29
C GLY A 53 -11.54 -6.05 3.82
N PHE A 54 -11.10 -5.05 3.05
CA PHE A 54 -11.42 -4.96 1.61
C PHE A 54 -10.83 -6.11 0.79
N ALA A 55 -9.71 -6.69 1.26
CA ALA A 55 -9.08 -7.82 0.61
C ALA A 55 -9.47 -9.16 1.26
N VAL A 56 -9.47 -9.21 2.59
CA VAL A 56 -9.68 -10.46 3.32
C VAL A 56 -11.13 -10.93 3.22
N ALA A 57 -12.12 -10.03 3.29
CA ALA A 57 -13.53 -10.45 3.21
C ALA A 57 -13.88 -11.17 1.89
N PRO A 58 -13.46 -10.68 0.70
CA PRO A 58 -13.60 -11.45 -0.54
C PRO A 58 -12.85 -12.78 -0.53
N TYR A 59 -11.64 -12.84 0.02
CA TYR A 59 -10.88 -14.10 0.09
C TYR A 59 -11.53 -15.13 1.00
N THR A 60 -12.10 -14.71 2.14
CA THR A 60 -12.83 -15.63 3.03
C THR A 60 -14.14 -16.10 2.43
N ALA A 61 -14.83 -15.26 1.66
CA ALA A 61 -16.14 -15.59 1.09
C ALA A 61 -16.04 -16.45 -0.18
N PHE A 62 -15.02 -16.24 -1.00
CA PHE A 62 -14.95 -16.80 -2.36
C PHE A 62 -13.63 -17.54 -2.67
N GLY A 63 -12.71 -17.65 -1.71
CA GLY A 63 -11.35 -18.13 -1.95
C GLY A 63 -10.44 -17.09 -2.60
N LEU A 64 -9.14 -17.36 -2.67
CA LEU A 64 -8.14 -16.44 -3.23
C LEU A 64 -8.36 -16.12 -4.70
N THR A 65 -8.82 -17.11 -5.47
CA THR A 65 -8.99 -16.98 -6.91
C THR A 65 -10.13 -16.04 -7.24
N ALA A 66 -11.36 -16.39 -6.84
CA ALA A 66 -12.55 -15.59 -7.11
C ALA A 66 -12.59 -14.32 -6.25
N GLY A 67 -12.15 -14.38 -4.99
CA GLY A 67 -12.07 -13.23 -4.11
C GLY A 67 -11.19 -12.12 -4.68
N GLY A 68 -10.02 -12.44 -5.24
CA GLY A 68 -9.20 -11.38 -5.81
C GLY A 68 -9.67 -10.85 -7.17
N TRP A 69 -10.63 -11.51 -7.85
CA TRP A 69 -11.35 -10.87 -8.96
C TRP A 69 -12.26 -9.76 -8.44
N VAL A 70 -12.95 -9.98 -7.32
CA VAL A 70 -13.75 -8.95 -6.64
C VAL A 70 -12.86 -7.77 -6.26
N ILE A 71 -11.69 -8.03 -5.67
CA ILE A 71 -10.71 -6.98 -5.34
C ILE A 71 -10.24 -6.25 -6.60
N ALA A 72 -9.94 -6.97 -7.69
CA ALA A 72 -9.52 -6.36 -8.94
C ALA A 72 -10.59 -5.44 -9.55
N MET A 73 -11.87 -5.74 -9.36
CA MET A 73 -12.97 -4.85 -9.78
C MET A 73 -12.96 -3.54 -8.97
N ILE A 74 -12.73 -3.61 -7.66
CA ILE A 74 -12.57 -2.41 -6.81
C ILE A 74 -11.38 -1.58 -7.30
N HIS A 75 -10.23 -2.20 -7.54
CA HIS A 75 -9.03 -1.51 -8.04
C HIS A 75 -9.27 -0.86 -9.42
N ALA A 76 -10.02 -1.54 -10.30
CA ALA A 76 -10.34 -1.03 -11.63
C ALA A 76 -11.17 0.26 -11.60
N VAL A 77 -11.98 0.48 -10.55
CA VAL A 77 -12.68 1.75 -10.33
C VAL A 77 -11.69 2.90 -10.18
N GLY A 78 -10.61 2.70 -9.40
CA GLY A 78 -9.55 3.70 -9.26
C GLY A 78 -8.91 4.06 -10.59
N PHE A 79 -8.62 3.06 -11.43
CA PHE A 79 -8.02 3.27 -12.74
C PHE A 79 -8.97 4.05 -13.66
N ALA A 80 -10.26 3.71 -13.65
CA ALA A 80 -11.28 4.42 -14.42
C ALA A 80 -11.43 5.88 -13.97
N ILE A 81 -11.44 6.15 -12.66
CA ILE A 81 -11.49 7.52 -12.13
C ILE A 81 -10.23 8.28 -12.54
N SER A 82 -9.04 7.69 -12.45
CA SER A 82 -7.79 8.32 -12.87
C SER A 82 -7.81 8.71 -14.35
N VAL A 83 -8.26 7.82 -15.25
CA VAL A 83 -8.43 8.16 -16.68
C VAL A 83 -9.48 9.25 -16.86
N SER A 84 -10.57 9.23 -16.10
CA SER A 84 -11.63 10.23 -16.19
C SER A 84 -11.15 11.65 -15.86
N LEU A 85 -10.00 11.83 -15.20
CA LEU A 85 -9.42 13.16 -14.97
C LEU A 85 -9.15 13.91 -16.29
N LEU A 86 -8.96 13.19 -17.40
CA LEU A 86 -8.84 13.77 -18.75
C LEU A 86 -10.07 14.58 -19.18
N THR A 87 -11.26 14.31 -18.64
CA THR A 87 -12.47 15.09 -18.98
C THR A 87 -12.40 16.53 -18.50
N PHE A 88 -11.51 16.83 -17.55
CA PHE A 88 -11.27 18.18 -17.04
C PHE A 88 -10.11 18.89 -17.74
N LEU A 89 -9.40 18.19 -18.63
CA LEU A 89 -8.23 18.73 -19.31
C LEU A 89 -8.56 19.11 -20.76
N PRO A 90 -8.07 20.24 -21.27
CA PRO A 90 -8.24 20.59 -22.66
C PRO A 90 -7.38 19.67 -23.54
N ILE A 91 -8.06 18.86 -24.37
CA ILE A 91 -7.40 18.03 -25.40
C ILE A 91 -7.77 18.60 -26.77
N ARG A 92 -6.79 19.21 -27.44
CA ARG A 92 -6.96 19.70 -28.82
C ARG A 92 -6.84 18.57 -29.82
N GLY A 93 -7.33 18.80 -31.05
CA GLY A 93 -7.26 17.84 -32.14
C GLY A 93 -8.63 17.39 -32.67
N THR A 94 -8.58 16.61 -33.74
CA THR A 94 -9.74 15.99 -34.40
C THR A 94 -10.42 14.96 -33.48
N PRO A 95 -11.67 14.54 -33.76
CA PRO A 95 -12.33 13.48 -32.98
C PRO A 95 -11.51 12.19 -32.88
N VAL A 96 -10.84 11.81 -33.98
CA VAL A 96 -9.97 10.63 -34.04
C VAL A 96 -8.76 10.78 -33.12
N GLU A 97 -8.13 11.95 -33.12
CA GLU A 97 -6.99 12.26 -32.26
C GLU A 97 -7.38 12.25 -30.77
N ARG A 98 -8.52 12.86 -30.41
CA ARG A 98 -9.02 12.83 -29.03
C ARG A 98 -9.32 11.40 -28.59
N PHE A 99 -9.93 10.61 -29.46
CA PHE A 99 -10.18 9.19 -29.20
C PHE A 99 -8.86 8.43 -28.97
N LEU A 100 -7.86 8.65 -29.82
CA LEU A 100 -6.54 8.04 -29.66
C LEU A 100 -5.88 8.45 -28.33
N THR A 101 -5.94 9.73 -27.95
CA THR A 101 -5.41 10.23 -26.67
C THR A 101 -6.04 9.49 -25.49
N VAL A 102 -7.36 9.31 -25.50
CA VAL A 102 -8.07 8.56 -24.45
C VAL A 102 -7.68 7.09 -24.46
N VAL A 103 -7.59 6.44 -25.62
CA VAL A 103 -7.17 5.03 -25.73
C VAL A 103 -5.76 4.82 -25.21
N VAL A 104 -4.81 5.70 -25.57
CA VAL A 104 -3.43 5.63 -25.09
C VAL A 104 -3.36 5.92 -23.60
N ALA A 105 -4.16 6.84 -23.07
CA ALA A 105 -4.22 7.09 -21.64
C ALA A 105 -4.73 5.86 -20.87
N ILE A 106 -5.82 5.25 -21.32
CA ILE A 106 -6.34 4.00 -20.76
C ILE A 106 -5.24 2.95 -20.76
N TYR A 107 -4.56 2.76 -21.89
CA TYR A 107 -3.45 1.82 -22.02
C TYR A 107 -2.33 2.11 -21.02
N LEU A 108 -1.81 3.34 -20.95
CA LEU A 108 -0.72 3.70 -20.04
C LEU A 108 -1.12 3.62 -18.56
N THR A 109 -2.40 3.85 -18.23
CA THR A 109 -2.91 3.72 -16.86
C THR A 109 -3.05 2.25 -16.45
N VAL A 110 -3.69 1.41 -17.27
CA VAL A 110 -3.93 -0.01 -16.94
C VAL A 110 -2.66 -0.86 -17.03
N THR A 111 -1.64 -0.40 -17.74
CA THR A 111 -0.33 -1.05 -17.85
C THR A 111 0.75 -0.36 -17.02
N ALA A 112 0.36 0.49 -16.07
CA ALA A 112 1.30 1.05 -15.09
C ALA A 112 1.96 -0.07 -14.29
N ALA A 113 3.30 -0.12 -14.25
CA ALA A 113 4.03 -1.30 -13.78
C ALA A 113 3.59 -1.75 -12.38
N MET A 114 3.67 -0.86 -11.39
CA MET A 114 3.30 -1.18 -10.01
C MET A 114 1.79 -1.41 -9.82
N PRO A 115 0.88 -0.49 -10.22
CA PRO A 115 -0.56 -0.70 -10.05
C PRO A 115 -1.08 -1.98 -10.73
N ALA A 116 -0.57 -2.33 -11.92
CA ALA A 116 -0.93 -3.55 -12.62
C ALA A 116 -0.35 -4.80 -11.94
N GLY A 117 0.92 -4.75 -11.50
CA GLY A 117 1.59 -5.84 -10.78
C GLY A 117 0.91 -6.22 -9.46
N ILE A 118 0.22 -5.28 -8.81
CA ILE A 118 -0.54 -5.51 -7.56
C ILE A 118 -2.07 -5.50 -7.77
N LEU A 119 -2.54 -5.67 -9.00
CA LEU A 119 -3.97 -5.73 -9.30
C LEU A 119 -4.63 -6.99 -8.72
N GLY A 120 -5.66 -6.83 -7.88
CA GLY A 120 -6.39 -7.92 -7.24
C GLY A 120 -5.64 -8.65 -6.12
N THR A 121 -4.57 -8.07 -5.58
CA THR A 121 -3.89 -8.57 -4.37
C THR A 121 -4.40 -7.87 -3.12
N SER A 122 -4.02 -8.39 -1.96
CA SER A 122 -4.28 -7.81 -0.65
C SER A 122 -3.46 -6.56 -0.35
N PHE A 123 -2.48 -6.20 -1.19
CA PHE A 123 -1.86 -4.89 -1.11
C PHE A 123 -2.90 -3.78 -1.19
N GLU A 124 -2.98 -3.01 -0.12
CA GLU A 124 -3.99 -1.97 0.09
C GLU A 124 -3.80 -0.78 -0.86
N ASP A 125 -2.62 -0.63 -1.48
CA ASP A 125 -2.19 0.56 -2.23
C ASP A 125 -3.11 0.94 -3.39
N ASN A 126 -3.60 -0.05 -4.15
CA ASN A 126 -4.58 0.19 -5.21
C ASN A 126 -5.95 0.61 -4.65
N THR A 127 -6.36 0.10 -3.49
CA THR A 127 -7.59 0.53 -2.80
C THR A 127 -7.44 1.97 -2.32
N ILE A 128 -6.29 2.34 -1.75
CA ILE A 128 -5.98 3.73 -1.38
C ILE A 128 -6.00 4.65 -2.60
N ALA A 129 -5.46 4.19 -3.74
CA ALA A 129 -5.46 4.96 -4.98
C ALA A 129 -6.87 5.29 -5.50
N VAL A 130 -7.88 4.45 -5.23
CA VAL A 130 -9.29 4.77 -5.53
C VAL A 130 -9.72 6.06 -4.81
N LEU A 131 -9.43 6.16 -3.51
CA LEU A 131 -9.78 7.33 -2.70
C LEU A 131 -9.02 8.59 -3.14
N LEU A 132 -7.73 8.45 -3.45
CA LEU A 132 -6.91 9.56 -3.95
C LEU A 132 -7.38 10.06 -5.33
N ALA A 133 -7.75 9.16 -6.23
CA ALA A 133 -8.31 9.49 -7.53
C ALA A 133 -9.68 10.16 -7.38
N LEU A 134 -10.54 9.64 -6.50
CA LEU A 134 -11.84 10.24 -6.20
C LEU A 134 -11.72 11.65 -5.64
N ALA A 135 -10.78 11.89 -4.71
CA ALA A 135 -10.53 13.22 -4.16
C ALA A 135 -10.10 14.22 -5.25
N ALA A 136 -9.19 13.82 -6.15
CA ALA A 136 -8.77 14.62 -7.31
C ALA A 136 -9.95 14.92 -8.25
N TRP A 137 -10.78 13.92 -8.53
CA TRP A 137 -11.95 14.05 -9.38
C TRP A 137 -12.99 15.02 -8.79
N ILE A 138 -13.31 14.88 -7.49
CA ILE A 138 -14.24 15.78 -6.78
C ILE A 138 -13.73 17.21 -6.83
N ALA A 139 -12.44 17.44 -6.56
CA ALA A 139 -11.83 18.77 -6.58
C ALA A 139 -12.01 19.44 -7.96
N LEU A 140 -11.75 18.70 -9.05
CA LEU A 140 -11.85 19.19 -10.42
C LEU A 140 -13.29 19.39 -10.91
N HIS A 141 -14.26 18.61 -10.43
CA HIS A 141 -15.65 18.66 -10.92
C HIS A 141 -16.33 20.03 -10.80
N GLY A 142 -15.93 20.83 -9.80
CA GLY A 142 -16.43 22.21 -9.62
C GLY A 142 -15.52 23.32 -10.16
N GLY A 143 -14.41 22.97 -10.82
CA GLY A 143 -13.37 23.91 -11.26
C GLY A 143 -12.68 24.67 -10.11
N PHE A 144 -11.84 25.65 -10.43
CA PHE A 144 -11.09 26.42 -9.44
C PHE A 144 -11.87 27.63 -8.96
N ARG A 145 -12.99 27.34 -8.28
CA ARG A 145 -13.82 28.32 -7.58
C ARG A 145 -13.93 27.93 -6.12
N GLN A 146 -14.15 28.90 -5.25
CA GLN A 146 -14.35 28.64 -3.83
C GLN A 146 -15.61 27.80 -3.61
N ASN A 147 -15.49 26.74 -2.83
CA ASN A 147 -16.60 25.90 -2.41
C ASN A 147 -16.21 25.11 -1.16
N PHE A 148 -16.51 25.67 0.02
CA PHE A 148 -16.17 25.06 1.30
C PHE A 148 -16.75 23.66 1.48
N ARG A 149 -17.95 23.37 0.95
CA ARG A 149 -18.57 22.04 1.06
C ARG A 149 -17.75 21.00 0.29
N ARG A 150 -17.28 21.37 -0.90
CA ARG A 150 -16.37 20.52 -1.67
C ARG A 150 -15.03 20.36 -0.95
N GLY A 151 -14.46 21.42 -0.39
CA GLY A 151 -13.24 21.35 0.41
C GLY A 151 -13.38 20.37 1.59
N ILE A 152 -14.48 20.43 2.34
CA ILE A 152 -14.77 19.49 3.45
C ILE A 152 -14.90 18.05 2.94
N LEU A 153 -15.60 17.82 1.83
CA LEU A 153 -15.74 16.48 1.25
C LEU A 153 -14.39 15.91 0.80
N VAL A 154 -13.57 16.70 0.12
CA VAL A 154 -12.21 16.30 -0.29
C VAL A 154 -11.34 16.02 0.94
N ALA A 155 -11.41 16.86 1.97
CA ALA A 155 -10.70 16.65 3.24
C ALA A 155 -11.10 15.32 3.89
N PHE A 156 -12.39 14.98 3.89
CA PHE A 156 -12.88 13.71 4.42
C PHE A 156 -12.35 12.50 3.62
N VAL A 157 -12.46 12.53 2.28
CA VAL A 157 -12.00 11.42 1.42
C VAL A 157 -10.49 11.20 1.53
N LEU A 158 -9.70 12.28 1.56
CA LEU A 158 -8.25 12.19 1.78
C LEU A 158 -7.91 11.68 3.18
N SER A 159 -8.64 12.13 4.20
CA SER A 159 -8.43 11.65 5.58
C SER A 159 -8.74 10.16 5.73
N LEU A 160 -9.77 9.67 5.03
CA LEU A 160 -10.08 8.24 4.98
C LEU A 160 -8.92 7.44 4.37
N ALA A 161 -8.30 7.94 3.31
CA ALA A 161 -7.11 7.33 2.71
C ALA A 161 -5.93 7.30 3.70
N VAL A 162 -5.68 8.41 4.41
CA VAL A 162 -4.60 8.50 5.42
C VAL A 162 -4.84 7.58 6.61
N SER A 163 -6.08 7.48 7.09
CA SER A 163 -6.44 6.60 8.21
C SER A 163 -6.36 5.12 7.86
N PHE A 164 -6.61 4.75 6.61
CA PHE A 164 -6.38 3.40 6.11
C PHE A 164 -4.89 3.11 5.93
N LYS A 165 -4.13 4.05 5.36
CA LYS A 165 -2.69 3.91 5.18
C LYS A 165 -1.98 5.24 5.38
N ALA A 166 -1.20 5.34 6.44
CA ALA A 166 -0.55 6.59 6.84
C ALA A 166 0.34 7.20 5.74
N THR A 167 0.91 6.38 4.85
CA THR A 167 1.73 6.86 3.72
C THR A 167 0.93 7.59 2.64
N ALA A 168 -0.41 7.49 2.64
CA ALA A 168 -1.26 8.33 1.80
C ALA A 168 -1.18 9.82 2.17
N CYS A 169 -0.59 10.17 3.32
CA CYS A 169 -0.41 11.56 3.73
C CYS A 169 0.41 12.38 2.73
N PHE A 170 1.34 11.75 1.99
CA PHE A 170 2.11 12.42 0.94
C PHE A 170 1.18 13.02 -0.11
N PHE A 171 0.19 12.24 -0.55
CA PHE A 171 -0.79 12.68 -1.52
C PHE A 171 -1.82 13.64 -0.94
N ALA A 172 -2.27 13.43 0.30
CA ALA A 172 -3.21 14.35 0.95
C ALA A 172 -2.63 15.76 1.10
N LEU A 173 -1.37 15.87 1.56
CA LEU A 173 -0.65 17.13 1.67
C LEU A 173 -0.41 17.76 0.30
N ALA A 174 0.07 16.98 -0.67
CA ALA A 174 0.33 17.45 -2.01
C ALA A 174 -0.96 17.96 -2.70
N HIS A 175 -2.10 17.30 -2.49
CA HIS A 175 -3.39 17.74 -3.00
C HIS A 175 -3.77 19.11 -2.43
N GLY A 176 -3.77 19.24 -1.09
CA GLY A 176 -4.14 20.50 -0.43
C GLY A 176 -3.25 21.67 -0.87
N LEU A 177 -1.94 21.46 -0.90
CA LEU A 177 -0.99 22.47 -1.37
C LEU A 177 -1.23 22.82 -2.85
N ALA A 178 -1.28 21.83 -3.74
CA ALA A 178 -1.43 22.07 -5.17
C ALA A 178 -2.76 22.77 -5.50
N PHE A 179 -3.87 22.29 -4.96
CA PHE A 179 -5.20 22.82 -5.28
C PHE A 179 -5.34 24.27 -4.82
N TYR A 180 -4.96 24.55 -3.56
CA TYR A 180 -5.14 25.89 -3.01
C TYR A 180 -4.08 26.88 -3.52
N MET A 181 -2.87 26.45 -3.88
CA MET A 181 -1.94 27.33 -4.62
C MET A 181 -2.53 27.78 -5.96
N VAL A 182 -3.11 26.86 -6.74
CA VAL A 182 -3.75 27.21 -8.01
C VAL A 182 -4.99 28.08 -7.77
N LEU A 183 -5.84 27.74 -6.79
CA LEU A 183 -7.03 28.52 -6.47
C LEU A 183 -6.68 29.95 -6.04
N ILE A 184 -5.75 30.12 -5.09
CA ILE A 184 -5.34 31.43 -4.56
C ILE A 184 -4.68 32.30 -5.65
N SER A 185 -3.88 31.70 -6.53
CA SER A 185 -3.20 32.44 -7.60
C SER A 185 -4.13 32.91 -8.72
N THR A 186 -5.31 32.30 -8.87
CA THR A 186 -6.21 32.56 -10.00
C THR A 186 -7.55 33.17 -9.62
N THR A 187 -7.96 33.12 -8.35
CA THR A 187 -9.18 33.75 -7.86
C THR A 187 -8.99 35.24 -7.55
N GLU A 188 -10.05 36.04 -7.74
CA GLU A 188 -10.09 37.43 -7.29
C GLU A 188 -10.21 37.52 -5.76
N ASN A 189 -11.00 36.63 -5.13
CA ASN A 189 -11.22 36.61 -3.69
C ASN A 189 -10.14 35.81 -2.94
N ARG A 190 -8.89 36.30 -2.92
CA ARG A 190 -7.78 35.57 -2.28
C ARG A 190 -8.02 35.26 -0.81
N GLY A 191 -8.61 36.19 -0.06
CA GLY A 191 -8.94 36.01 1.37
C GLY A 191 -9.90 34.84 1.61
N GLY A 192 -10.94 34.71 0.79
CA GLY A 192 -11.86 33.57 0.85
C GLY A 192 -11.17 32.23 0.56
N ALA A 193 -10.20 32.19 -0.37
CA ALA A 193 -9.49 30.97 -0.73
C ALA A 193 -8.51 30.55 0.36
N ILE A 194 -7.84 31.52 1.00
CA ILE A 194 -7.01 31.26 2.18
C ILE A 194 -7.86 30.72 3.33
N ARG A 195 -9.04 31.31 3.58
CA ARG A 195 -9.96 30.80 4.61
C ARG A 195 -10.41 29.37 4.30
N GLU A 196 -10.75 29.08 3.05
CA GLU A 196 -11.11 27.72 2.63
C GLU A 196 -9.96 26.73 2.78
N PHE A 197 -8.72 27.13 2.46
CA PHE A 197 -7.52 26.32 2.69
C PHE A 197 -7.32 26.00 4.17
N LEU A 198 -7.47 26.99 5.06
CA LEU A 198 -7.36 26.79 6.50
C LEU A 198 -8.46 25.85 7.02
N LEU A 199 -9.70 26.03 6.56
CA LEU A 199 -10.81 25.14 6.90
C LEU A 199 -10.57 23.71 6.39
N PHE A 200 -10.09 23.55 5.16
CA PHE A 200 -9.69 22.26 4.60
C PHE A 200 -8.63 21.58 5.48
N GLY A 201 -7.60 22.32 5.90
CA GLY A 201 -6.55 21.81 6.78
C GLY A 201 -7.10 21.36 8.15
N LEU A 202 -7.92 22.19 8.78
CA LEU A 202 -8.56 21.86 10.07
C LEU A 202 -9.48 20.64 9.95
N CYS A 203 -10.30 20.56 8.91
CA CYS A 203 -11.16 19.42 8.64
C CYS A 203 -10.33 18.15 8.38
N SER A 204 -9.23 18.24 7.63
CA SER A 204 -8.37 17.10 7.34
C SER A 204 -7.73 16.53 8.61
N VAL A 205 -7.23 17.39 9.50
CA VAL A 205 -6.70 16.97 10.80
C VAL A 205 -7.80 16.33 11.65
N PHE A 206 -8.96 17.00 11.75
CA PHE A 206 -10.09 16.47 12.53
C PHE A 206 -10.56 15.10 12.04
N PHE A 207 -10.81 14.94 10.74
CA PHE A 207 -11.28 13.68 10.19
C PHE A 207 -10.22 12.57 10.30
N THR A 208 -8.94 12.87 10.04
CA THR A 208 -7.86 11.88 10.17
C THR A 208 -7.77 11.39 11.61
N LEU A 209 -7.83 12.29 12.59
CA LEU A 209 -7.83 11.92 14.01
C LEU A 209 -9.09 11.12 14.37
N ALA A 210 -10.28 11.58 13.98
CA ALA A 210 -11.53 10.91 14.30
C ALA A 210 -11.60 9.47 13.74
N LEU A 211 -11.13 9.27 12.50
CA LEU A 211 -11.12 7.97 11.85
C LEU A 211 -10.04 7.03 12.38
N SER A 212 -8.88 7.56 12.78
CA SER A 212 -7.77 6.74 13.29
C SER A 212 -7.80 6.50 14.80
N ALA A 213 -8.46 7.39 15.55
CA ALA A 213 -8.48 7.37 17.01
C ALA A 213 -8.93 6.03 17.61
N PRO A 214 -9.98 5.35 17.13
CA PRO A 214 -10.41 4.08 17.71
C PRO A 214 -9.27 3.04 17.77
N TRP A 215 -8.51 2.90 16.68
CA TRP A 215 -7.37 1.99 16.64
C TRP A 215 -6.19 2.50 17.46
N MET A 216 -5.87 3.78 17.34
CA MET A 216 -4.75 4.40 18.09
C MET A 216 -4.94 4.31 19.61
N ILE A 217 -6.18 4.44 20.10
CA ILE A 217 -6.52 4.30 21.53
C ILE A 217 -6.27 2.87 22.00
N GLU A 218 -6.67 1.88 21.20
CA GLU A 218 -6.43 0.48 21.54
C GLU A 218 -4.91 0.16 21.51
N VAL A 219 -4.17 0.61 20.50
CA VAL A 219 -2.71 0.44 20.48
C VAL A 219 -2.05 1.15 21.68
N TYR A 220 -2.54 2.33 22.05
CA TYR A 220 -2.05 3.08 23.20
C TYR A 220 -2.31 2.34 24.52
N SER A 221 -3.49 1.75 24.72
CA SER A 221 -3.81 1.01 25.95
C SER A 221 -2.86 -0.18 26.16
N GLN A 222 -2.35 -0.75 25.07
CA GLN A 222 -1.51 -1.95 25.07
C GLN A 222 -0.02 -1.67 25.18
N THR A 223 0.41 -0.50 24.70
CA THR A 223 1.84 -0.18 24.50
C THR A 223 2.28 1.13 25.14
N GLY A 224 1.36 2.02 25.49
CA GLY A 224 1.66 3.40 25.89
C GLY A 224 2.05 4.32 24.73
N ASN A 225 1.91 3.89 23.47
CA ASN A 225 2.25 4.67 22.29
C ASN A 225 1.14 4.51 21.21
N PRO A 226 0.39 5.57 20.85
CA PRO A 226 -0.73 5.45 19.90
C PRO A 226 -0.28 5.16 18.45
N LEU A 227 1.00 5.37 18.17
CA LEU A 227 1.64 5.13 16.88
C LEU A 227 2.74 4.07 17.03
N PHE A 228 2.57 3.13 17.98
CA PHE A 228 3.57 2.11 18.23
C PHE A 228 3.83 1.29 16.96
N PRO A 229 5.10 0.96 16.63
CA PRO A 229 6.37 1.41 17.23
C PRO A 229 6.95 2.71 16.60
N PHE A 230 6.28 3.26 15.59
CA PHE A 230 6.80 4.27 14.67
C PHE A 230 7.20 5.60 15.35
N ALA A 231 6.54 5.99 16.44
CA ALA A 231 6.84 7.22 17.18
C ALA A 231 7.47 6.99 18.57
N ASN A 232 8.26 5.93 18.76
CA ASN A 232 8.73 5.57 20.11
C ASN A 232 9.77 6.52 20.71
N ASN A 233 10.42 7.34 19.90
CA ASN A 233 11.24 8.48 20.35
C ASN A 233 10.43 9.53 21.12
N LEU A 234 9.10 9.60 20.92
CA LEU A 234 8.21 10.52 21.60
C LEU A 234 7.53 9.86 22.81
N PHE A 235 6.89 8.71 22.62
CA PHE A 235 6.04 8.07 23.63
C PHE A 235 6.77 7.11 24.57
N ARG A 236 7.98 6.65 24.21
CA ARG A 236 8.87 5.85 25.08
C ARG A 236 8.22 4.58 25.63
N SER A 237 7.49 3.85 24.80
CA SER A 237 6.97 2.52 25.16
C SER A 237 8.12 1.60 25.59
N PRO A 238 7.96 0.83 26.69
CA PRO A 238 8.97 -0.14 27.13
C PRO A 238 9.06 -1.36 26.20
N PHE A 239 8.14 -1.50 25.25
CA PHE A 239 8.08 -2.63 24.33
C PHE A 239 8.92 -2.42 23.06
N TYR A 240 9.60 -1.29 22.92
CA TYR A 240 10.46 -1.01 21.76
C TYR A 240 11.64 -0.10 22.12
N TYR A 241 12.66 -0.06 21.27
CA TYR A 241 13.82 0.81 21.43
C TYR A 241 13.43 2.29 21.44
N PHE A 242 14.24 3.14 22.09
CA PHE A 242 14.07 4.60 22.07
C PHE A 242 14.51 5.18 20.72
N SER A 243 13.73 4.90 19.68
CA SER A 243 13.96 5.30 18.30
C SER A 243 12.64 5.26 17.54
N SER A 244 12.50 6.07 16.49
CA SER A 244 11.44 5.89 15.50
C SER A 244 11.79 4.73 14.58
N PHE A 245 10.80 3.86 14.28
CA PHE A 245 10.95 2.92 13.18
C PHE A 245 10.72 3.65 11.86
N MET A 246 11.70 3.59 10.96
CA MET A 246 11.58 4.05 9.59
C MET A 246 12.45 3.18 8.70
N ASP A 247 11.85 2.53 7.72
CA ASP A 247 12.61 1.82 6.70
C ASP A 247 13.25 2.83 5.75
N THR A 248 14.57 2.83 5.71
CA THR A 248 15.36 3.74 4.87
C THR A 248 16.06 3.03 3.72
N GLN A 249 15.82 1.71 3.53
CA GLN A 249 16.55 0.90 2.56
C GLN A 249 16.38 1.43 1.13
N MET A 250 15.15 1.80 0.75
CA MET A 250 14.82 2.28 -0.60
C MET A 250 15.00 3.79 -0.81
N LEU A 251 15.33 4.55 0.25
CA LEU A 251 15.59 5.98 0.15
C LEU A 251 16.83 6.26 -0.72
N PRO A 252 16.81 7.32 -1.54
CA PRO A 252 18.00 7.75 -2.26
C PRO A 252 19.11 8.06 -1.25
N LYS A 253 20.32 7.52 -1.49
CA LYS A 253 21.48 7.74 -0.61
C LYS A 253 22.22 9.02 -0.98
N THR A 254 22.10 9.45 -2.23
CA THR A 254 22.71 10.66 -2.76
C THR A 254 21.73 11.47 -3.61
N PHE A 255 22.07 12.73 -3.88
CA PHE A 255 21.32 13.56 -4.86
C PHE A 255 21.36 12.96 -6.27
N ALA A 256 22.46 12.28 -6.64
CA ALA A 256 22.56 11.57 -7.91
C ALA A 256 21.51 10.44 -8.00
N ASP A 257 21.35 9.64 -6.93
CA ASP A 257 20.33 8.59 -6.87
C ASP A 257 18.90 9.17 -6.90
N PHE A 258 18.73 10.37 -6.34
CA PHE A 258 17.47 11.09 -6.38
C PHE A 258 17.07 11.42 -7.82
N ILE A 259 17.98 12.04 -8.60
CA ILE A 259 17.70 12.46 -9.97
C ILE A 259 17.76 11.31 -10.97
N ALA A 260 18.51 10.24 -10.70
CA ALA A 260 18.64 9.08 -11.58
C ALA A 260 17.35 8.24 -11.66
N TYR A 261 16.36 8.51 -10.80
CA TYR A 261 15.15 7.72 -10.68
C TYR A 261 14.42 7.39 -12.01
N PRO A 262 14.21 8.34 -12.96
CA PRO A 262 13.58 8.02 -14.24
C PRO A 262 14.37 6.98 -15.06
N TRP A 263 15.71 7.02 -15.00
CA TRP A 263 16.58 6.06 -15.68
C TRP A 263 16.57 4.70 -14.98
N THR A 264 16.61 4.68 -13.64
CA THR A 264 16.57 3.42 -12.87
C THR A 264 15.25 2.68 -13.08
N MET A 265 14.14 3.41 -13.20
CA MET A 265 12.83 2.82 -13.54
C MET A 265 12.80 2.32 -14.98
N ALA A 266 13.36 3.06 -15.95
CA ALA A 266 13.38 2.64 -17.35
C ALA A 266 14.24 1.38 -17.60
N ILE A 267 15.36 1.23 -16.89
CA ILE A 267 16.29 0.08 -17.03
C ILE A 267 15.74 -1.18 -16.36
N GLY A 268 15.06 -1.02 -15.23
CA GLY A 268 14.50 -2.14 -14.48
C GLY A 268 15.35 -2.54 -13.31
N THR A 269 14.95 -2.13 -12.12
CA THR A 269 15.69 -2.43 -10.89
C THR A 269 14.73 -2.74 -9.75
N ALA A 270 15.25 -3.31 -8.66
CA ALA A 270 14.57 -3.45 -7.38
C ALA A 270 14.88 -2.27 -6.43
N HIS A 271 15.32 -1.12 -6.95
CA HIS A 271 15.77 0.01 -6.11
C HIS A 271 14.63 0.59 -5.26
N THR A 272 13.41 0.60 -5.78
CA THR A 272 12.21 1.16 -5.11
C THR A 272 11.15 0.10 -4.82
N SER A 273 11.45 -1.19 -5.01
CA SER A 273 10.48 -2.26 -4.79
C SER A 273 11.20 -3.55 -4.42
N GLU A 274 10.56 -4.36 -3.59
CA GLU A 274 11.02 -5.68 -3.18
C GLU A 274 11.08 -6.66 -4.36
N ALA A 275 10.36 -6.37 -5.45
CA ALA A 275 10.37 -7.12 -6.69
C ALA A 275 10.87 -6.23 -7.86
N PRO A 276 11.74 -6.75 -8.75
CA PRO A 276 12.17 -6.00 -9.92
C PRO A 276 11.00 -5.58 -10.82
N GLN A 277 11.05 -4.35 -11.31
CA GLN A 277 10.07 -3.79 -12.25
C GLN A 277 10.76 -2.82 -13.21
N THR A 278 10.18 -2.65 -14.40
CA THR A 278 10.58 -1.63 -15.37
C THR A 278 9.40 -0.74 -15.71
N ASP A 279 9.63 0.57 -15.75
CA ASP A 279 8.64 1.54 -16.16
C ASP A 279 9.31 2.73 -16.87
N SER A 280 9.29 2.70 -18.21
CA SER A 280 9.90 3.74 -19.03
C SER A 280 9.10 5.05 -19.05
N ARG A 281 7.86 5.05 -18.54
CA ARG A 281 6.96 6.23 -18.55
C ARG A 281 7.58 7.42 -17.81
N TYR A 282 8.35 7.17 -16.76
CA TYR A 282 9.06 8.22 -16.03
C TYR A 282 10.10 8.93 -16.89
N LEU A 283 10.96 8.17 -17.58
CA LEU A 283 11.96 8.74 -18.49
C LEU A 283 11.29 9.43 -19.69
N ILE A 284 10.25 8.80 -20.25
CA ILE A 284 9.44 9.38 -21.32
C ILE A 284 8.86 10.72 -20.89
N ALA A 285 8.28 10.81 -19.69
CA ALA A 285 7.71 12.05 -19.17
C ALA A 285 8.78 13.15 -19.06
N CYS A 286 9.98 12.83 -18.56
CA CYS A 286 11.09 13.77 -18.53
C CYS A 286 11.47 14.29 -19.93
N ILE A 287 11.59 13.39 -20.91
CA ILE A 287 11.91 13.75 -22.31
C ILE A 287 10.80 14.62 -22.90
N MET A 288 9.54 14.23 -22.70
CA MET A 288 8.39 14.97 -23.19
C MET A 288 8.27 16.36 -22.57
N LEU A 289 8.59 16.51 -21.28
CA LEU A 289 8.64 17.82 -20.64
C LEU A 289 9.71 18.72 -21.26
N VAL A 290 10.88 18.19 -21.62
CA VAL A 290 11.92 18.96 -22.32
C VAL A 290 11.44 19.35 -23.72
N VAL A 291 10.86 18.41 -24.49
CA VAL A 291 10.34 18.70 -25.84
C VAL A 291 9.21 19.72 -25.79
N ALA A 292 8.22 19.53 -24.92
CA ALA A 292 7.11 20.45 -24.74
C ALA A 292 7.59 21.81 -24.22
N GLY A 293 8.52 21.84 -23.27
CA GLY A 293 9.13 23.07 -22.75
C GLY A 293 9.81 23.88 -23.84
N THR A 294 10.66 23.24 -24.67
CA THR A 294 11.32 23.93 -25.81
C THR A 294 10.32 24.44 -26.85
N TRP A 295 9.26 23.69 -27.11
CA TRP A 295 8.18 24.11 -28.00
C TRP A 295 7.40 25.29 -27.41
N CYS A 296 7.00 25.23 -26.13
CA CYS A 296 6.32 26.30 -25.42
C CYS A 296 7.16 27.58 -25.38
N THR A 297 8.46 27.50 -25.10
CA THR A 297 9.34 28.69 -25.14
C THR A 297 9.35 29.33 -26.53
N ARG A 298 9.43 28.54 -27.60
CA ARG A 298 9.36 29.05 -28.99
C ARG A 298 8.01 29.67 -29.31
N SER A 299 6.91 29.06 -28.88
CA SER A 299 5.56 29.57 -29.07
C SER A 299 5.29 30.85 -28.26
N TRP A 300 5.85 30.94 -27.06
CA TRP A 300 5.79 32.13 -26.20
C TRP A 300 6.58 33.29 -26.81
N MET A 301 7.80 33.06 -27.29
CA MET A 301 8.58 34.06 -28.03
C MET A 301 7.85 34.58 -29.29
N ARG A 302 6.93 33.78 -29.85
CA ARG A 302 6.09 34.14 -31.00
C ARG A 302 4.73 34.76 -30.61
N GLY A 303 4.49 35.00 -29.31
CA GLY A 303 3.23 35.57 -28.81
C GLY A 303 2.01 34.65 -28.98
N SER A 304 2.22 33.36 -29.23
CA SER A 304 1.17 32.39 -29.61
C SER A 304 0.83 31.38 -28.51
N LEU A 305 1.44 31.51 -27.32
CA LEU A 305 1.22 30.58 -26.22
C LEU A 305 -0.07 30.92 -25.47
N GLU A 306 -1.00 29.97 -25.41
CA GLU A 306 -2.13 30.05 -24.48
C GLU A 306 -1.66 29.74 -23.05
N LYS A 307 -2.36 30.30 -22.05
CA LYS A 307 -2.08 30.00 -20.64
C LYS A 307 -2.40 28.54 -20.35
N ILE A 308 -1.54 27.89 -19.56
CA ILE A 308 -1.80 26.55 -19.02
C ILE A 308 -3.08 26.61 -18.19
N ASP A 309 -4.01 25.69 -18.44
CA ASP A 309 -5.25 25.62 -17.69
C ASP A 309 -5.02 25.18 -16.24
N GLN A 310 -5.91 25.61 -15.35
CA GLN A 310 -5.77 25.40 -13.92
C GLN A 310 -5.75 23.91 -13.53
N ALA A 311 -6.51 23.06 -14.24
CA ALA A 311 -6.60 21.64 -13.94
C ALA A 311 -5.27 20.93 -14.26
N THR A 312 -4.67 21.23 -15.41
CA THR A 312 -3.32 20.77 -15.76
C THR A 312 -2.29 21.23 -14.75
N LEU A 313 -2.33 22.52 -14.36
CA LEU A 313 -1.41 23.08 -13.37
C LEU A 313 -1.54 22.37 -12.02
N PHE A 314 -2.77 22.16 -11.55
CA PHE A 314 -3.04 21.44 -10.31
C PHE A 314 -2.48 20.01 -10.35
N LEU A 315 -2.81 19.23 -11.38
CA LEU A 315 -2.36 17.84 -11.47
C LEU A 315 -0.84 17.72 -11.58
N ALA A 316 -0.18 18.64 -12.29
CA ALA A 316 1.27 18.66 -12.41
C ALA A 316 1.95 19.01 -11.08
N ILE A 317 1.49 20.05 -10.38
CA ILE A 317 2.02 20.44 -9.07
C ILE A 317 1.73 19.36 -8.03
N TYR A 318 0.53 18.76 -8.08
CA TYR A 318 0.13 17.67 -7.20
C TYR A 318 1.07 16.47 -7.37
N PHE A 319 1.31 16.03 -8.61
CA PHE A 319 2.28 14.99 -8.91
C PHE A 319 3.68 15.34 -8.38
N LEU A 320 4.17 16.55 -8.65
CA LEU A 320 5.51 16.97 -8.25
C LEU A 320 5.69 16.98 -6.74
N ILE A 321 4.77 17.60 -5.98
CA ILE A 321 4.87 17.65 -4.52
C ILE A 321 4.77 16.23 -3.94
N ALA A 322 3.82 15.43 -4.44
CA ALA A 322 3.67 14.04 -3.98
C ALA A 322 4.93 13.22 -4.26
N PHE A 323 5.53 13.38 -5.45
CA PHE A 323 6.78 12.72 -5.83
C PHE A 323 7.93 13.12 -4.91
N LEU A 324 8.10 14.42 -4.62
CA LEU A 324 9.15 14.91 -3.73
C LEU A 324 8.98 14.37 -2.30
N LEU A 325 7.75 14.40 -1.76
CA LEU A 325 7.44 13.85 -0.45
C LEU A 325 7.72 12.34 -0.40
N TRP A 326 7.18 11.58 -1.36
CA TRP A 326 7.39 10.14 -1.44
C TRP A 326 8.87 9.78 -1.54
N ARG A 327 9.62 10.45 -2.44
CA ARG A 327 11.04 10.18 -2.67
C ARG A 327 11.90 10.50 -1.43
N THR A 328 11.47 11.46 -0.62
CA THR A 328 12.19 11.88 0.60
C THR A 328 11.88 10.97 1.80
N PHE A 329 10.64 10.51 1.96
CA PHE A 329 10.19 9.84 3.18
C PHE A 329 10.09 8.32 3.09
N SER A 330 9.94 7.73 1.90
CA SER A 330 9.82 6.28 1.80
C SER A 330 10.48 5.67 0.56
N SER A 331 10.27 6.24 -0.63
CA SER A 331 10.74 5.67 -1.90
C SER A 331 10.30 4.22 -2.19
N VAL A 332 9.35 3.66 -1.43
CA VAL A 332 8.72 2.36 -1.74
C VAL A 332 7.67 2.59 -2.82
N GLN A 333 7.85 1.99 -4.00
CA GLN A 333 7.04 2.24 -5.20
C GLN A 333 5.55 1.98 -4.98
N ARG A 334 5.20 0.96 -4.19
CA ARG A 334 3.79 0.65 -3.85
C ARG A 334 3.08 1.87 -3.25
N TYR A 335 3.78 2.69 -2.46
CA TYR A 335 3.19 3.88 -1.83
C TYR A 335 3.02 5.05 -2.81
N PHE A 336 3.45 4.92 -4.07
CA PHE A 336 3.32 5.93 -5.12
C PHE A 336 2.38 5.50 -6.26
N VAL A 337 1.59 4.44 -6.07
CA VAL A 337 0.65 3.88 -7.06
C VAL A 337 -0.28 4.94 -7.68
N PHE A 338 -0.85 5.86 -6.90
CA PHE A 338 -1.69 6.92 -7.48
C PHE A 338 -0.88 7.88 -8.36
N GLY A 339 0.39 8.13 -8.03
CA GLY A 339 1.33 8.85 -8.87
C GLY A 339 1.59 8.14 -10.20
N ASP A 340 1.76 6.82 -10.18
CA ASP A 340 1.90 5.99 -11.40
C ASP A 340 0.67 6.08 -12.33
N LEU A 341 -0.54 6.19 -11.75
CA LEU A 341 -1.78 6.38 -12.50
C LEU A 341 -1.87 7.81 -13.06
N LEU A 342 -1.51 8.81 -12.26
CA LEU A 342 -1.52 10.22 -12.65
C LEU A 342 -0.48 10.53 -13.73
N LEU A 343 0.68 9.86 -13.71
CA LEU A 343 1.72 10.00 -14.71
C LEU A 343 1.21 9.71 -16.13
N ALA A 344 0.37 8.69 -16.29
CA ALA A 344 -0.25 8.37 -17.58
C ALA A 344 -1.12 9.53 -18.11
N VAL A 345 -1.91 10.16 -17.23
CA VAL A 345 -2.75 11.33 -17.55
C VAL A 345 -1.86 12.52 -17.95
N LEU A 346 -0.78 12.77 -17.21
CA LEU A 346 0.14 13.88 -17.50
C LEU A 346 0.91 13.69 -18.80
N ILE A 347 1.35 12.46 -19.11
CA ILE A 347 2.04 12.14 -20.37
C ILE A 347 1.15 12.49 -21.57
N VAL A 348 -0.08 11.99 -21.60
CA VAL A 348 -0.98 12.26 -22.73
C VAL A 348 -1.39 13.74 -22.78
N ARG A 349 -1.48 14.40 -21.62
CA ARG A 349 -1.75 15.83 -21.54
C ARG A 349 -0.60 16.66 -22.13
N VAL A 350 0.64 16.31 -21.84
CA VAL A 350 1.83 16.95 -22.42
C VAL A 350 1.91 16.68 -23.93
N ALA A 351 1.58 15.47 -24.39
CA ALA A 351 1.50 15.18 -25.83
C ALA A 351 0.48 16.08 -26.54
N ALA A 352 -0.64 16.40 -25.88
CA ALA A 352 -1.70 17.26 -26.42
C ALA A 352 -1.28 18.74 -26.61
N GLU A 353 -0.14 19.16 -26.06
CA GLU A 353 0.48 20.45 -26.38
C GLU A 353 1.19 20.43 -27.74
N LEU A 354 1.59 19.26 -28.25
CA LEU A 354 2.24 19.17 -29.55
C LEU A 354 1.25 19.45 -30.69
N PRO A 355 1.72 19.98 -31.83
CA PRO A 355 0.89 20.07 -33.03
C PRO A 355 0.39 18.68 -33.43
N TRP A 356 -0.83 18.60 -33.95
CA TRP A 356 -1.52 17.33 -34.24
C TRP A 356 -0.69 16.32 -35.06
N ARG A 357 0.12 16.82 -36.02
CA ARG A 357 1.04 16.02 -36.84
C ARG A 357 2.11 15.27 -36.04
N LEU A 358 2.49 15.81 -34.88
CA LEU A 358 3.48 15.23 -33.97
C LEU A 358 2.84 14.51 -32.78
N MET A 359 1.64 14.91 -32.37
CA MET A 359 0.94 14.30 -31.23
C MET A 359 0.66 12.81 -31.46
N THR A 360 0.02 12.44 -32.57
CA THR A 360 -0.30 11.04 -32.89
C THR A 360 0.95 10.12 -32.90
N PRO A 361 2.02 10.42 -33.66
CA PRO A 361 3.21 9.58 -33.65
C PRO A 361 3.91 9.57 -32.28
N ALA A 362 3.89 10.68 -31.53
CA ALA A 362 4.43 10.71 -30.18
C ALA A 362 3.65 9.77 -29.24
N LEU A 363 2.32 9.83 -29.24
CA LEU A 363 1.47 8.94 -28.43
C LEU A 363 1.69 7.47 -28.78
N LEU A 364 1.76 7.13 -30.08
CA LEU A 364 2.02 5.77 -30.53
C LEU A 364 3.43 5.29 -30.17
N LEU A 365 4.45 6.15 -30.30
CA LEU A 365 5.81 5.85 -29.90
C LEU A 365 5.89 5.60 -28.39
N VAL A 366 5.27 6.47 -27.58
CA VAL A 366 5.23 6.31 -26.12
C VAL A 366 4.55 5.01 -25.74
N ALA A 367 3.39 4.71 -26.32
CA ALA A 367 2.68 3.46 -26.07
C ALA A 367 3.53 2.24 -26.49
N GLY A 368 4.19 2.30 -27.66
CA GLY A 368 5.04 1.24 -28.18
C GLY A 368 6.29 1.00 -27.32
N VAL A 369 7.00 2.05 -26.93
CA VAL A 369 8.18 1.94 -26.05
C VAL A 369 7.77 1.39 -24.69
N HIS A 370 6.67 1.88 -24.11
CA HIS A 370 6.15 1.32 -22.86
C HIS A 370 5.81 -0.16 -23.00
N ALA A 371 5.09 -0.55 -24.07
CA ALA A 371 4.73 -1.93 -24.34
C ALA A 371 5.95 -2.88 -24.42
N MET A 372 7.04 -2.40 -25.01
CA MET A 372 8.27 -3.19 -25.20
C MET A 372 9.13 -3.26 -23.93
N THR A 373 8.97 -2.31 -23.02
CA THR A 373 9.89 -2.14 -21.87
C THR A 373 9.26 -2.51 -20.54
N VAL A 374 7.93 -2.45 -20.39
CA VAL A 374 7.27 -2.64 -19.09
C VAL A 374 7.37 -4.08 -18.58
N HIS A 375 7.68 -4.20 -17.30
CA HIS A 375 7.77 -5.45 -16.56
C HIS A 375 7.10 -5.24 -15.22
N PHE A 376 6.13 -6.10 -14.93
CA PHE A 376 5.31 -6.00 -13.73
C PHE A 376 6.00 -6.73 -12.57
N PRO A 377 6.01 -6.15 -11.36
CA PRO A 377 6.47 -6.89 -10.19
C PRO A 377 5.47 -8.01 -9.86
N GLU A 378 5.95 -9.26 -9.84
CA GLU A 378 5.09 -10.43 -9.66
C GLU A 378 4.78 -10.75 -8.19
N TYR A 379 5.60 -10.27 -7.24
CA TYR A 379 5.43 -10.47 -5.79
C TYR A 379 5.12 -11.93 -5.37
N GLY A 380 5.68 -12.90 -6.11
CA GLY A 380 5.54 -14.32 -5.81
C GLY A 380 4.17 -14.91 -6.09
N ARG A 381 3.27 -14.21 -6.81
CA ARG A 381 1.98 -14.76 -7.21
C ARG A 381 2.14 -16.09 -7.95
N ARG A 382 1.25 -17.03 -7.68
CA ARG A 382 1.36 -18.41 -8.17
C ARG A 382 0.01 -19.11 -8.17
N ILE A 383 -0.05 -20.32 -8.70
CA ILE A 383 -1.21 -21.19 -8.57
C ILE A 383 -1.20 -21.80 -7.15
N PRO A 384 -2.35 -21.87 -6.44
CA PRO A 384 -2.38 -22.46 -5.10
C PRO A 384 -1.87 -23.91 -5.10
N PRO A 385 -0.99 -24.30 -4.15
CA PRO A 385 -0.55 -25.68 -3.99
C PRO A 385 -1.74 -26.60 -3.72
N GLY A 386 -1.78 -27.77 -4.36
CA GLY A 386 -2.84 -28.77 -4.16
C GLY A 386 -4.26 -28.31 -4.52
N GLY A 387 -4.43 -27.12 -5.13
CA GLY A 387 -5.73 -26.52 -5.40
C GLY A 387 -6.42 -25.90 -4.17
N ILE A 388 -5.72 -25.73 -3.04
CA ILE A 388 -6.29 -25.13 -1.83
C ILE A 388 -6.44 -23.61 -2.02
N ASP A 389 -7.67 -23.18 -2.32
CA ASP A 389 -7.99 -21.76 -2.54
C ASP A 389 -8.51 -21.04 -1.29
N GLN A 390 -8.79 -21.79 -0.21
CA GLN A 390 -9.35 -21.25 1.03
C GLN A 390 -8.25 -20.70 1.95
N VAL A 391 -8.52 -19.54 2.56
CA VAL A 391 -7.61 -18.85 3.47
C VAL A 391 -7.86 -19.18 4.95
N LEU A 392 -9.03 -19.72 5.28
CA LEU A 392 -9.40 -20.19 6.62
C LEU A 392 -9.62 -21.69 6.60
N ALA A 393 -9.32 -22.36 7.71
CA ALA A 393 -9.70 -23.76 7.91
C ALA A 393 -11.10 -23.81 8.52
N GLU A 394 -12.04 -24.46 7.82
CA GLU A 394 -13.38 -24.74 8.32
C GLU A 394 -13.67 -26.24 8.19
N PRO A 395 -13.74 -27.01 9.31
CA PRO A 395 -13.56 -26.59 10.71
C PRO A 395 -12.10 -26.24 11.08
N PRO A 396 -11.86 -25.52 12.20
CA PRO A 396 -10.50 -25.25 12.67
C PRO A 396 -9.76 -26.53 13.06
N ILE A 397 -8.43 -26.51 12.92
CA ILE A 397 -7.54 -27.66 13.17
C ILE A 397 -7.37 -27.92 14.67
N VAL A 398 -7.36 -26.85 15.46
CA VAL A 398 -7.30 -26.81 16.93
C VAL A 398 -8.14 -25.60 17.38
N ASP A 399 -8.97 -25.75 18.40
CA ASP A 399 -9.95 -24.70 18.75
C ASP A 399 -9.42 -23.75 19.85
N ASP A 400 -8.80 -24.31 20.89
CA ASP A 400 -8.41 -23.60 22.11
C ASP A 400 -6.97 -23.92 22.52
N ALA A 401 -6.00 -23.26 21.88
CA ALA A 401 -4.56 -23.44 22.08
C ALA A 401 -3.77 -22.12 22.17
N PHE A 402 -2.62 -22.17 22.85
CA PHE A 402 -1.57 -21.17 22.65
C PHE A 402 -0.61 -21.63 21.54
N VAL A 403 -0.40 -20.79 20.54
CA VAL A 403 0.30 -21.15 19.31
C VAL A 403 1.50 -20.23 19.10
N ILE A 404 2.67 -20.85 18.96
CA ILE A 404 3.94 -20.19 18.68
C ILE A 404 4.25 -20.36 17.19
N LEU A 405 4.29 -19.25 16.46
CA LEU A 405 4.74 -19.22 15.07
C LEU A 405 6.27 -19.16 15.05
N SER A 406 6.92 -20.11 14.39
CA SER A 406 8.38 -20.26 14.46
C SER A 406 9.17 -19.16 13.76
N GLU A 407 8.57 -18.49 12.78
CA GLU A 407 9.19 -17.42 12.00
C GLU A 407 8.14 -16.56 11.28
N LYS A 408 8.59 -15.59 10.49
CA LYS A 408 7.77 -14.83 9.55
C LYS A 408 8.13 -15.18 8.11
N PRO A 409 7.18 -15.06 7.16
CA PRO A 409 5.77 -14.72 7.36
C PRO A 409 4.93 -15.97 7.67
N MET A 410 4.30 -16.03 8.85
CA MET A 410 3.43 -17.15 9.24
C MET A 410 2.12 -16.70 9.88
N GLY A 411 1.79 -15.42 9.84
CA GLY A 411 0.55 -14.92 10.42
C GLY A 411 -0.70 -15.53 9.80
N TYR A 412 -0.67 -15.93 8.51
CA TYR A 412 -1.80 -16.62 7.88
C TYR A 412 -2.21 -17.91 8.59
N ALA A 413 -1.30 -18.55 9.33
CA ALA A 413 -1.59 -19.74 10.13
C ALA A 413 -2.65 -19.47 11.21
N VAL A 414 -2.86 -18.22 11.64
CA VAL A 414 -3.96 -17.83 12.54
C VAL A 414 -5.32 -18.30 12.01
N GLY A 415 -5.52 -18.30 10.69
CA GLY A 415 -6.74 -18.75 10.05
C GLY A 415 -7.03 -20.25 10.21
N LEU A 416 -6.05 -21.04 10.65
CA LEU A 416 -6.16 -22.50 10.82
C LEU A 416 -6.70 -22.92 12.19
N PHE A 417 -6.74 -22.00 13.15
CA PHE A 417 -7.09 -22.26 14.55
C PHE A 417 -8.43 -21.61 14.92
N GLY A 418 -9.03 -22.03 16.02
CA GLY A 418 -10.28 -21.46 16.55
C GLY A 418 -10.11 -20.07 17.16
N ALA A 419 -11.23 -19.39 17.42
CA ALA A 419 -11.24 -18.04 18.00
C ALA A 419 -10.73 -17.97 19.46
N SER A 420 -10.77 -19.09 20.17
CA SER A 420 -10.27 -19.20 21.56
C SER A 420 -8.74 -19.27 21.61
N SER A 421 -8.08 -19.57 20.49
CA SER A 421 -6.63 -19.69 20.43
C SER A 421 -5.90 -18.35 20.53
N ARG A 422 -4.66 -18.36 21.03
CA ARG A 422 -3.80 -17.18 21.16
C ARG A 422 -2.47 -17.39 20.45
N PHE A 423 -1.90 -16.33 19.89
CA PHE A 423 -0.72 -16.44 19.02
C PHE A 423 0.44 -15.57 19.47
N THR A 424 1.66 -16.04 19.24
CA THR A 424 2.88 -15.24 19.24
C THR A 424 3.76 -15.67 18.06
N VAL A 425 4.69 -14.82 17.64
CA VAL A 425 5.76 -15.21 16.70
C VAL A 425 7.12 -15.13 17.36
N ILE A 426 8.01 -16.06 17.00
CA ILE A 426 9.42 -16.01 17.38
C ILE A 426 10.13 -15.06 16.42
N GLN A 427 10.72 -14.01 16.97
CA GLN A 427 11.53 -13.07 16.19
C GLN A 427 12.64 -12.47 17.05
N PRO A 428 13.92 -12.51 16.61
CA PRO A 428 14.97 -11.75 17.25
C PRO A 428 14.72 -10.25 17.07
N GLY A 429 14.92 -9.46 18.13
CA GLY A 429 14.88 -8.01 18.05
C GLY A 429 16.08 -7.45 17.30
N ALA A 430 15.83 -6.43 16.47
CA ALA A 430 16.88 -5.63 15.85
C ALA A 430 16.48 -4.15 15.87
N PRO A 431 17.28 -3.25 16.47
CA PRO A 431 16.96 -1.82 16.55
C PRO A 431 16.66 -1.23 15.17
N GLY A 432 15.51 -0.57 15.04
CA GLY A 432 15.09 0.08 13.79
C GLY A 432 14.64 -0.87 12.68
N VAL A 433 14.62 -2.19 12.92
CA VAL A 433 14.26 -3.21 11.93
C VAL A 433 13.11 -4.09 12.42
N ASP A 434 13.17 -4.55 13.68
CA ASP A 434 12.30 -5.62 14.16
C ASP A 434 11.89 -5.45 15.62
N LEU A 435 10.67 -5.90 15.94
CA LEU A 435 10.18 -6.04 17.30
C LEU A 435 10.95 -7.15 18.02
N ASP A 436 11.41 -6.91 19.25
CA ASP A 436 12.02 -7.95 20.06
C ASP A 436 10.96 -8.86 20.68
N LEU A 437 10.72 -10.00 20.02
CA LEU A 437 9.85 -11.07 20.48
C LEU A 437 10.66 -12.29 20.95
N SER A 438 11.93 -12.08 21.33
CA SER A 438 12.77 -13.14 21.87
C SER A 438 12.31 -13.57 23.27
N ALA A 439 12.81 -14.72 23.73
CA ALA A 439 12.46 -15.27 25.05
C ALA A 439 12.93 -14.38 26.22
N THR A 440 13.83 -13.43 25.97
CA THR A 440 14.32 -12.44 26.94
C THR A 440 13.84 -11.02 26.64
N GLY A 441 13.07 -10.84 25.57
CA GLY A 441 12.56 -9.54 25.15
C GLY A 441 11.44 -9.01 26.04
N PRO A 442 10.94 -7.79 25.77
CA PRO A 442 9.94 -7.12 26.59
C PRO A 442 8.57 -7.83 26.61
N PHE A 443 8.29 -8.73 25.66
CA PHE A 443 7.06 -9.52 25.61
C PHE A 443 7.16 -10.89 26.31
N SER A 444 8.35 -11.29 26.77
CA SER A 444 8.61 -12.61 27.39
C SER A 444 7.68 -12.92 28.57
N GLY A 445 7.37 -11.92 29.40
CA GLY A 445 6.42 -12.07 30.50
C GLY A 445 5.00 -12.39 30.04
N ARG A 446 4.53 -11.81 28.92
CA ARG A 446 3.22 -12.12 28.33
C ARG A 446 3.21 -13.53 27.75
N VAL A 447 4.29 -13.93 27.07
CA VAL A 447 4.45 -15.29 26.54
C VAL A 447 4.41 -16.31 27.67
N SER A 448 5.19 -16.09 28.73
CA SER A 448 5.19 -16.95 29.92
C SER A 448 3.79 -17.09 30.52
N LYS A 449 3.04 -15.99 30.65
CA LYS A 449 1.66 -16.03 31.15
C LYS A 449 0.74 -16.90 30.28
N LEU A 450 0.87 -16.84 28.96
CA LEU A 450 0.06 -17.66 28.04
C LEU A 450 0.47 -19.13 28.06
N ILE A 451 1.76 -19.45 28.20
CA ILE A 451 2.23 -20.85 28.32
C ILE A 451 1.63 -21.54 29.56
N HIS A 452 1.50 -20.81 30.68
CA HIS A 452 0.93 -21.33 31.91
C HIS A 452 -0.60 -21.20 31.97
N ALA A 453 -1.24 -20.61 30.97
CA ALA A 453 -2.70 -20.53 30.90
C ALA A 453 -3.29 -21.90 30.51
N LYS A 454 -4.49 -22.19 31.03
CA LYS A 454 -5.18 -23.46 30.81
C LYS A 454 -5.96 -23.44 29.48
N PHE A 455 -5.24 -23.67 28.38
CA PHE A 455 -5.83 -23.94 27.06
C PHE A 455 -6.23 -25.42 26.97
N LYS A 456 -7.45 -25.74 26.47
CA LYS A 456 -7.93 -27.13 26.37
C LYS A 456 -7.04 -28.00 25.49
N ASP A 457 -6.56 -27.45 24.39
CA ASP A 457 -5.73 -28.16 23.42
C ASP A 457 -4.22 -27.98 23.66
N GLY A 458 -3.85 -27.22 24.70
CA GLY A 458 -2.47 -27.01 25.14
C GLY A 458 -1.68 -26.01 24.30
N VAL A 459 -0.36 -26.20 24.24
CA VAL A 459 0.56 -25.30 23.55
C VAL A 459 1.11 -25.96 22.29
N TRP A 460 1.15 -25.22 21.19
CA TRP A 460 1.57 -25.70 19.87
C TRP A 460 2.65 -24.81 19.28
N ILE A 461 3.48 -25.38 18.41
CA ILE A 461 4.37 -24.64 17.51
C ILE A 461 3.99 -24.94 16.06
N VAL A 462 4.01 -23.90 15.23
CA VAL A 462 3.84 -24.01 13.78
C VAL A 462 5.21 -23.82 13.13
N LEU A 463 5.66 -24.85 12.42
CA LEU A 463 6.95 -24.92 11.76
C LEU A 463 6.78 -24.87 10.25
N ARG A 464 7.45 -23.93 9.60
CA ARG A 464 7.55 -23.88 8.14
C ARG A 464 8.66 -24.81 7.61
N ARG A 465 9.71 -24.97 8.41
CA ARG A 465 10.89 -25.80 8.13
C ARG A 465 11.39 -26.45 9.41
N ALA A 466 12.45 -27.27 9.31
CA ALA A 466 13.09 -27.86 10.48
C ALA A 466 13.49 -26.76 11.49
N PRO A 467 13.24 -26.97 12.80
CA PRO A 467 13.47 -25.94 13.81
C PRO A 467 14.97 -25.63 13.91
N THR A 468 15.30 -24.34 13.87
CA THR A 468 16.68 -23.87 14.02
C THR A 468 17.13 -23.91 15.49
N ASP A 469 18.43 -23.82 15.74
CA ASP A 469 18.97 -23.73 17.10
C ASP A 469 18.41 -22.54 17.88
N TYR A 470 18.08 -21.45 17.18
CA TYR A 470 17.44 -20.28 17.78
C TYR A 470 16.02 -20.61 18.27
N VAL A 471 15.20 -21.26 17.45
CA VAL A 471 13.84 -21.70 17.83
C VAL A 471 13.90 -22.68 18.99
N LEU A 472 14.79 -23.66 18.93
CA LEU A 472 14.98 -24.62 20.03
C LEU A 472 15.48 -23.92 21.30
N GLY A 473 16.36 -22.93 21.16
CA GLY A 473 16.84 -22.09 22.26
C GLY A 473 15.74 -21.27 22.91
N TYR A 474 14.84 -20.69 22.10
CA TYR A 474 13.65 -19.98 22.56
C TYR A 474 12.75 -20.89 23.39
N LEU A 475 12.41 -22.08 22.88
CA LEU A 475 11.56 -23.04 23.59
C LEU A 475 12.19 -23.48 24.93
N ARG A 476 13.50 -23.74 24.94
CA ARG A 476 14.24 -24.09 26.17
C ARG A 476 14.13 -23.05 27.27
N LYS A 477 14.08 -21.76 26.93
CA LYS A 477 13.95 -20.68 27.91
C LYS A 477 12.60 -20.67 28.63
N PHE A 478 11.58 -21.29 28.04
CA PHE A 478 10.27 -21.47 28.65
C PHE A 478 10.01 -22.90 29.12
N ASP A 479 11.05 -23.73 29.28
CA ASP A 479 10.96 -25.15 29.64
C ASP A 479 10.15 -26.02 28.66
N LEU A 480 10.07 -25.62 27.39
CA LEU A 480 9.32 -26.33 26.36
C LEU A 480 10.22 -27.20 25.46
N SER A 481 9.62 -28.28 24.95
CA SER A 481 10.20 -29.16 23.93
C SER A 481 9.14 -29.59 22.93
N ILE A 482 9.58 -29.86 21.69
CA ILE A 482 8.71 -30.37 20.63
C ILE A 482 8.44 -31.85 20.90
N SER A 483 7.18 -32.21 21.09
CA SER A 483 6.77 -33.60 21.32
C SER A 483 6.75 -34.40 20.01
N SER A 484 6.46 -35.71 20.10
CA SER A 484 6.23 -36.56 18.93
C SER A 484 4.86 -36.33 18.26
N ASP A 485 3.94 -35.62 18.93
CA ASP A 485 2.64 -35.26 18.38
C ASP A 485 2.81 -34.10 17.38
N CYS A 486 3.09 -34.47 16.13
CA CYS A 486 3.24 -33.58 15.00
C CYS A 486 2.39 -34.05 13.83
N ARG A 487 1.79 -33.11 13.11
CA ARG A 487 1.05 -33.36 11.86
C ARG A 487 1.40 -32.33 10.81
N ASP A 488 1.45 -32.81 9.57
CA ASP A 488 1.58 -31.93 8.41
C ASP A 488 0.19 -31.40 8.02
N VAL A 489 0.13 -30.11 7.70
CA VAL A 489 -1.09 -29.39 7.34
C VAL A 489 -0.84 -28.66 6.04
N GLU A 490 -1.58 -29.03 5.01
CA GLU A 490 -1.56 -28.32 3.74
C GLU A 490 -2.38 -27.02 3.84
N THR A 491 -1.85 -25.94 3.27
CA THR A 491 -2.52 -24.64 3.22
C THR A 491 -2.42 -24.06 1.82
N PHE A 492 -3.12 -22.96 1.54
CA PHE A 492 -2.95 -22.21 0.29
C PHE A 492 -1.50 -21.72 0.08
N ALA A 493 -0.72 -21.65 1.17
CA ALA A 493 0.58 -21.03 1.19
C ALA A 493 1.74 -22.03 1.19
N GLU A 494 1.61 -23.19 1.80
CA GLU A 494 2.60 -24.27 1.83
C GLU A 494 2.11 -25.36 2.80
N THR A 495 2.86 -26.46 2.87
CA THR A 495 2.68 -27.46 3.92
C THR A 495 3.40 -26.99 5.19
N LEU A 496 2.65 -26.84 6.27
CA LEU A 496 3.15 -26.50 7.60
C LEU A 496 3.22 -27.74 8.47
N LYS A 497 4.16 -27.79 9.40
CA LYS A 497 4.23 -28.82 10.42
C LYS A 497 3.77 -28.25 11.75
N LEU A 498 2.65 -28.75 12.27
CA LEU A 498 2.10 -28.37 13.56
C LEU A 498 2.51 -29.42 14.59
N CYS A 499 3.21 -29.00 15.64
CA CYS A 499 3.64 -29.89 16.71
C CYS A 499 3.16 -29.41 18.07
N ARG A 500 2.70 -30.34 18.91
CA ARG A 500 2.39 -30.04 20.30
C ARG A 500 3.67 -29.86 21.10
N LEU A 501 3.68 -28.89 22.00
CA LEU A 501 4.78 -28.62 22.92
C LEU A 501 4.50 -29.28 24.28
N ALA A 502 5.54 -29.88 24.85
CA ALA A 502 5.53 -30.49 26.18
C ALA A 502 6.56 -29.80 27.08
N THR A 503 6.26 -29.74 28.38
CA THR A 503 7.23 -29.35 29.41
C THR A 503 8.39 -30.34 29.43
N ARG A 504 9.64 -29.91 29.56
CA ARG A 504 10.78 -30.86 29.64
C ARG A 504 10.85 -31.58 30.98
N SER A 505 10.20 -31.03 32.00
CA SER A 505 10.20 -31.48 33.38
C SER A 505 9.12 -32.53 33.71
N GLY A 506 8.32 -32.95 32.73
CA GLY A 506 7.31 -34.01 32.84
C GLY A 506 7.13 -34.73 31.52
#